data_AF-A0A921F6M0-F1
#
_entry.id   AF-A0A921F6M0-F1
#
_cell.length_a   1.000
_cell.length_b   1.000
_cell.length_c   1.000
_cell.angle_alpha   90.00
_cell.angle_beta   90.00
_cell.angle_gamma   90.00
#
_symmetry.space_group_name_H-M   'P 1'
#
loop_
_entity.id
_entity.type
_entity.pdbx_description
1 polymer ?
#
loop_
_entity_poly.entity_id
_entity_poly.type
_entity_poly.pdbx_seq_one_letter_code
_entity_poly.pdbx_strand_id
1 'polypeptide(L)'
;MAYTKQTWGTYQYDESKSLAENITAAEAANALVTVDKIKHIEDGIANEQVGPAGKDGATGTKGADGKAGASIKSIKLTKDEGGLITGGTATLTDNTTAPITVE
;
A
#
# COMPACT_ATOMS: atom_id res chain seq x y z
N MET A 1 13.54 25.15 -17.86
CA MET A 1 12.89 26.28 -18.56
C MET A 1 11.95 26.97 -17.58
N ALA A 2 11.93 28.30 -17.51
CA ALA A 2 10.93 29.02 -16.71
C ALA A 2 9.65 29.13 -17.54
N TYR A 3 8.61 28.37 -17.18
CA TYR A 3 7.30 28.50 -17.82
C TYR A 3 6.57 29.69 -17.21
N THR A 4 6.37 30.75 -18.00
CA THR A 4 5.56 31.89 -17.58
C THR A 4 4.10 31.45 -17.56
N LYS A 5 3.47 31.52 -16.38
CA LYS A 5 2.05 31.17 -16.21
C LYS A 5 1.18 32.05 -17.12
N GLN A 6 0.39 31.41 -17.99
CA GLN A 6 -0.58 32.12 -18.83
C GLN A 6 -1.58 32.85 -17.93
N THR A 7 -1.74 34.15 -18.17
CA THR A 7 -2.81 34.95 -17.54
C THR A 7 -3.99 34.98 -18.50
N TRP A 8 -5.15 34.56 -18.02
CA TRP A 8 -6.40 34.55 -18.79
C TRP A 8 -7.17 35.82 -18.49
N GLY A 9 -7.66 36.49 -19.53
CA GLY A 9 -8.66 37.53 -19.35
C GLY A 9 -10.07 36.96 -19.34
N THR A 10 -11.04 37.82 -19.03
CA THR A 10 -12.45 37.45 -18.92
C THR A 10 -13.28 38.28 -19.89
N TYR A 11 -14.23 37.63 -20.56
CA TYR A 11 -15.24 38.31 -21.37
C TYR A 11 -16.61 37.70 -21.09
N GLN A 12 -17.59 38.55 -20.83
CA GLN A 12 -18.99 38.17 -20.70
C GLN A 12 -19.68 38.47 -22.03
N TYR A 13 -20.44 37.51 -22.55
CA TYR A 13 -21.15 37.68 -23.82
C TYR A 13 -22.19 38.80 -23.68
N ASP A 14 -22.18 39.73 -24.62
CA ASP A 14 -23.08 40.87 -24.66
C ASP A 14 -24.15 40.62 -25.71
N GLU A 15 -25.37 40.34 -25.26
CA GLU A 15 -26.52 40.03 -26.14
C GLU A 15 -26.93 41.22 -27.03
N SER A 16 -26.49 42.44 -26.70
CA SER A 16 -26.75 43.63 -27.51
C SER A 16 -25.80 43.80 -28.70
N LYS A 17 -24.69 43.03 -28.73
CA LYS A 17 -23.66 43.09 -29.78
C LYS A 17 -23.79 41.95 -30.76
N SER A 18 -23.35 42.17 -31.99
CA SER A 18 -23.22 41.08 -32.97
C SER A 18 -22.17 40.06 -32.53
N LEU A 19 -22.21 38.87 -33.13
CA LEU A 19 -21.20 37.83 -32.90
C LEU A 19 -19.77 38.34 -33.19
N ALA A 20 -19.58 39.10 -34.26
CA ALA A 20 -18.26 39.62 -34.67
C ALA A 20 -17.70 40.63 -33.65
N GLU A 21 -18.56 41.49 -33.11
CA GLU A 21 -18.18 42.45 -32.07
C GLU A 21 -17.85 41.76 -30.75
N ASN A 22 -18.62 40.73 -30.39
CA ASN A 22 -18.34 39.89 -29.23
C ASN A 22 -17.00 39.15 -29.37
N ILE A 23 -16.69 38.60 -30.55
CA ILE A 23 -15.40 37.94 -30.81
C ILE A 23 -14.24 38.93 -30.69
N THR A 24 -14.36 40.10 -31.32
CA THR A 24 -13.33 41.14 -31.29
C THR A 24 -13.06 41.61 -29.86
N ALA A 25 -14.11 41.81 -29.07
CA ALA A 25 -13.98 42.22 -27.67
C ALA A 25 -13.37 41.11 -26.79
N ALA A 26 -13.72 39.85 -27.02
CA ALA A 26 -13.13 38.71 -26.32
C ALA A 26 -11.65 38.51 -26.68
N GLU A 27 -11.26 38.78 -27.93
CA GLU A 27 -9.87 38.75 -28.39
C GLU A 27 -9.04 39.86 -27.73
N ALA A 28 -9.54 41.10 -27.74
CA ALA A 28 -8.91 42.24 -27.08
C ALA A 28 -8.76 42.02 -25.56
N ALA A 29 -9.72 41.33 -24.94
CA ALA A 29 -9.67 40.96 -23.53
C ALA A 29 -8.79 39.74 -23.24
N ASN A 30 -8.14 39.12 -24.23
CA ASN A 30 -7.39 37.86 -24.07
C ASN A 30 -8.23 36.70 -23.49
N ALA A 31 -9.56 36.74 -23.67
CA ALA A 31 -10.50 35.76 -23.13
C ALA A 31 -10.70 34.53 -24.04
N LEU A 32 -10.28 34.58 -25.29
CA LEU A 32 -10.36 33.46 -26.23
C LEU A 32 -9.19 32.47 -26.06
N VAL A 33 -9.48 31.17 -26.22
CA VAL A 33 -8.47 30.11 -26.34
C VAL A 33 -8.00 30.04 -27.79
N THR A 34 -6.78 30.51 -28.06
CA THR A 34 -6.16 30.47 -29.39
C THR A 34 -5.22 29.27 -29.52
N VAL A 35 -4.84 28.94 -30.76
CA VAL A 35 -3.89 27.85 -31.06
C VAL A 35 -2.56 28.05 -30.31
N ASP A 36 -2.03 29.27 -30.28
CA ASP A 36 -0.81 29.59 -29.54
C ASP A 36 -0.94 29.33 -28.04
N LYS A 37 -2.12 29.62 -27.46
CA LYS A 37 -2.39 29.34 -26.03
C LYS A 37 -2.50 27.84 -25.73
N ILE A 38 -3.00 27.04 -26.68
CA ILE A 38 -3.03 25.58 -26.55
C ILE A 38 -1.61 25.01 -26.63
N LYS A 39 -0.79 25.50 -27.56
CA LYS A 39 0.62 25.09 -27.68
C LYS A 39 1.41 25.28 -26.38
N HIS A 40 1.18 26.40 -25.67
CA HIS A 40 1.78 26.64 -24.36
C HIS A 40 1.35 25.64 -23.28
N ILE A 41 0.13 25.12 -23.35
CA ILE A 41 -0.36 24.09 -22.44
C ILE A 41 0.31 22.75 -22.78
N GLU A 42 0.42 22.39 -24.06
CA GLU A 42 1.10 21.17 -24.53
C GLU A 42 2.56 21.10 -24.04
N ASP A 43 3.28 22.22 -24.12
CA ASP A 43 4.66 22.34 -23.62
C ASP A 43 4.77 22.17 -22.09
N GLY A 44 3.71 22.48 -21.35
CA GLY A 44 3.62 22.32 -19.90
C GLY A 44 3.29 20.89 -19.46
N ILE A 45 2.37 20.22 -20.17
CA ILE A 45 1.96 18.84 -19.85
C ILE A 45 3.05 17.84 -20.28
N ALA A 46 3.78 18.11 -21.36
CA ALA A 46 4.94 17.30 -21.77
C ALA A 46 6.04 17.22 -20.68
N ASN A 47 6.00 18.15 -19.72
CA ASN A 47 6.95 18.26 -18.61
C ASN A 47 6.33 17.93 -17.24
N GLU A 48 5.13 17.34 -17.16
CA GLU A 48 4.68 16.69 -15.94
C GLU A 48 5.55 15.46 -15.69
N GLN A 49 6.69 15.74 -15.07
CA GLN A 49 7.58 14.80 -14.46
C GLN A 49 6.74 13.85 -13.60
N VAL A 50 6.73 12.57 -14.00
CA VAL A 50 6.28 11.48 -13.12
C VAL A 50 6.92 11.73 -11.76
N GLY A 51 6.09 11.94 -10.74
CA GLY A 51 6.56 12.20 -9.39
C GLY A 51 7.60 11.14 -8.99
N PRO A 52 8.56 11.47 -8.13
CA PRO A 52 9.57 10.50 -7.73
C PRO A 52 8.88 9.23 -7.25
N ALA A 53 9.47 8.08 -7.58
CA ALA A 53 8.98 6.80 -7.08
C ALA A 53 8.78 6.88 -5.56
N GLY A 54 7.65 6.34 -5.08
CA GLY A 54 7.38 6.25 -3.65
C GLY A 54 8.53 5.52 -2.94
N LYS A 55 8.78 5.88 -1.68
CA LYS A 55 9.77 5.13 -0.90
C LYS A 55 9.31 3.70 -0.69
N ASP A 56 10.26 2.79 -0.72
CA ASP A 56 10.01 1.39 -0.37
C ASP A 56 9.35 1.30 1.01
N GLY A 57 8.43 0.34 1.15
CA GLY A 57 7.80 0.05 2.43
C GLY A 57 8.85 -0.37 3.46
N ALA A 58 8.59 -0.07 4.74
CA ALA A 58 9.44 -0.54 5.82
C ALA A 58 9.48 -2.08 5.83
N THR A 59 10.65 -2.65 6.11
CA THR A 59 10.78 -4.09 6.33
C THR A 59 9.89 -4.52 7.50
N GLY A 60 9.16 -5.62 7.31
CA GLY A 60 8.33 -6.20 8.37
C GLY A 60 9.17 -6.59 9.59
N THR A 61 8.55 -6.57 10.77
CA THR A 61 9.19 -7.03 12.00
C THR A 61 9.48 -8.53 11.94
N LYS A 62 10.62 -8.95 12.50
CA LYS A 62 10.91 -10.38 12.70
C LYS A 62 9.74 -11.03 13.46
N GLY A 63 9.32 -12.22 13.02
CA GLY A 63 8.37 -13.04 13.77
C GLY A 63 8.89 -13.41 15.17
N ALA A 64 7.96 -13.70 16.08
CA ALA A 64 8.32 -14.18 17.42
C ALA A 64 9.09 -15.50 17.35
N ASP A 65 10.04 -15.69 18.27
CA ASP A 65 10.72 -16.97 18.39
C ASP A 65 9.72 -18.08 18.81
N GLY A 66 9.98 -19.31 18.36
CA GLY A 66 9.17 -20.46 18.73
C GLY A 66 9.24 -20.75 20.23
N LYS A 67 8.19 -21.36 20.79
CA LYS A 67 8.22 -21.86 22.17
C LYS A 67 9.32 -22.91 22.32
N ALA A 68 9.99 -22.94 23.48
CA ALA A 68 10.89 -24.02 23.84
C ALA A 68 10.14 -25.37 23.80
N GLY A 69 10.79 -26.41 23.27
CA GLY A 69 10.23 -27.76 23.26
C GLY A 69 10.15 -28.33 24.67
N ALA A 70 9.07 -29.08 24.97
CA ALA A 70 8.94 -29.78 26.25
C ALA A 70 9.78 -31.07 26.23
N SER A 71 10.55 -31.31 27.30
CA SER A 71 11.37 -32.52 27.49
C SER A 71 10.73 -33.44 28.52
N ILE A 72 11.20 -34.69 28.64
CA ILE A 72 10.69 -35.62 29.65
C ILE A 72 11.15 -35.18 31.04
N LYS A 73 10.18 -34.96 31.94
CA LYS A 73 10.39 -34.67 33.37
C LYS A 73 10.38 -35.94 34.21
N SER A 74 9.44 -36.84 33.96
CA SER A 74 9.34 -38.12 34.66
C SER A 74 8.57 -39.15 33.85
N ILE A 75 8.76 -40.44 34.19
CA ILE A 75 8.08 -41.56 33.56
C ILE A 75 7.50 -42.45 34.66
N LYS A 76 6.22 -42.81 34.51
CA LYS A 76 5.56 -43.87 35.28
C LYS A 76 5.29 -45.05 34.34
N LEU A 77 5.85 -46.22 34.65
CA LEU A 77 5.63 -47.44 33.88
C LEU A 77 4.51 -48.28 34.48
N THR A 78 3.74 -48.92 33.62
CA THR A 78 2.69 -49.87 33.98
C THR A 78 3.17 -51.27 33.64
N LYS A 79 3.06 -52.19 34.60
CA LYS A 79 3.37 -53.61 34.40
C LYS A 79 2.11 -54.46 34.48
N ASP A 80 2.10 -55.60 33.79
CA ASP A 80 1.10 -56.63 33.97
C ASP A 80 1.40 -57.52 35.20
N GLU A 81 0.53 -58.50 35.44
CA GLU A 81 0.67 -59.48 36.53
C GLU A 81 1.92 -60.36 36.38
N GLY A 82 2.43 -60.53 35.15
CA GLY A 82 3.66 -61.26 34.84
C GLY A 82 4.93 -60.43 34.99
N GLY A 83 4.81 -59.12 35.22
CA GLY A 83 5.94 -58.18 35.34
C GLY A 83 6.41 -57.57 34.02
N LEU A 84 5.71 -57.79 32.91
CA LEU A 84 5.98 -57.15 31.62
C LEU A 84 5.45 -55.72 31.59
N ILE A 85 6.18 -54.81 30.94
CA ILE A 85 5.72 -53.43 30.77
C ILE A 85 4.70 -53.38 29.64
N THR A 86 3.47 -52.96 29.97
CA THR A 86 2.36 -52.83 29.01
C THR A 86 2.08 -51.39 28.59
N GLY A 87 2.79 -50.42 29.20
CA GLY A 87 2.68 -49.01 28.84
C GLY A 87 3.22 -48.10 29.92
N GLY A 88 2.84 -46.83 29.86
CA GLY A 88 3.20 -45.85 30.88
C GLY A 88 2.63 -44.46 30.62
N THR A 89 3.04 -43.51 31.45
CA THR A 89 2.75 -42.09 31.28
C THR A 89 4.04 -41.30 31.43
N ALA A 90 4.37 -40.51 30.42
CA ALA A 90 5.42 -39.51 30.48
C ALA A 90 4.83 -38.18 30.97
N THR A 91 5.50 -37.55 31.92
CA THR A 91 5.24 -36.14 32.27
C THR A 91 6.32 -35.29 31.62
N LEU A 92 5.92 -34.24 30.93
CA LEU A 92 6.81 -33.31 30.24
C LEU A 92 7.23 -32.15 31.18
N THR A 93 8.25 -31.38 30.81
CA THR A 93 8.76 -30.24 31.58
C THR A 93 7.74 -29.12 31.75
N ASP A 94 6.73 -29.04 30.88
CA ASP A 94 5.59 -28.12 30.99
C ASP A 94 4.44 -28.67 31.85
N ASN A 95 4.65 -29.83 32.50
CA ASN A 95 3.68 -30.59 33.29
C ASN A 95 2.50 -31.18 32.49
N THR A 96 2.54 -31.13 31.16
CA THR A 96 1.62 -31.94 30.35
C THR A 96 2.00 -33.41 30.41
N THR A 97 1.06 -34.30 30.11
CA THR A 97 1.28 -35.76 30.17
C THR A 97 0.95 -36.41 28.84
N ALA A 98 1.76 -37.38 28.44
CA ALA A 98 1.55 -38.19 27.24
C ALA A 98 1.56 -39.69 27.58
N PRO A 99 0.70 -40.51 26.95
CA PRO A 99 0.75 -41.96 27.11
C PRO A 99 1.99 -42.54 26.43
N ILE A 100 2.58 -43.56 27.04
CA ILE A 100 3.61 -44.42 26.45
C ILE A 100 2.93 -45.72 26.04
N THR A 101 2.94 -46.02 24.74
CA THR A 101 2.45 -47.28 24.17
C THR A 101 3.63 -48.23 23.91
N VAL A 102 3.38 -49.53 24.04
CA VAL A 102 4.33 -50.59 23.70
C VAL A 102 3.81 -51.25 22.42
N GLU A 103 4.63 -51.24 21.36
CA GLU A 103 4.34 -51.88 20.07
C GLU A 103 5.28 -53.07 19.82
#